data_AF-R1F366-F1
#
_entry.id   AF-R1F366-F1
#
_cell.length_a   1.000
_cell.length_b   1.000
_cell.length_c   1.000
_cell.angle_alpha   90.00
_cell.angle_beta   90.00
_cell.angle_gamma   90.00
#
_symmetry.space_group_name_H-M   'P 1'
#
loop_
_entity.id
_entity.type
_entity.pdbx_description
1 polymer ?
#
loop_
_entity_poly.entity_id
_entity_poly.type
_entity_poly.pdbx_seq_one_letter_code
_entity_poly.pdbx_strand_id
1 'polypeptide(L)'
;MNIPLIINVLLFAALLMALAKLSKPSWSLSRKVLTGLLMGVLFGFGLQLGYGAGHPVIAASIEWFSLVGSGYVQLLQMIVMPLVFASILSAVAKLHNAASLGRISVITIGTLLFTTLIAALIGVLVTNLFGLTAEGLVQGVKESARLDAIETSYLGRVSDLGVPQLLLSFIPKNPFADLTGANPTSIISVVIFAALLGIAALQLKKDDASKGDKVLAAIDTLQAWVMKLVRLIMTLTPYGVMALMTKVVAGSNPQEVIKLGSFVLASYLGLGLMFLVHGLLLALVGVNPLTFLRKVAPVLSFAFSSRSSAATIPLNVEAQTRRLGVPEAIASFAASFGATI
;
A
#
# COMPACT_ATOMS: atom_id res chain seq x y z
N MET A 1 22.80 -22.37 -18.54
CA MET A 1 21.65 -21.42 -18.54
C MET A 1 20.97 -21.50 -19.89
N ASN A 2 19.64 -21.53 -19.91
CA ASN A 2 18.85 -21.61 -21.15
C ASN A 2 19.03 -20.31 -21.95
N ILE A 3 19.42 -20.37 -23.23
CA ILE A 3 19.66 -19.16 -24.07
C ILE A 3 18.44 -18.21 -24.06
N PRO A 4 17.19 -18.69 -24.16
CA PRO A 4 16.00 -17.82 -24.09
C PRO A 4 15.87 -17.06 -22.77
N LEU A 5 16.26 -17.68 -21.64
CA LEU A 5 16.26 -17.04 -20.33
C LEU A 5 17.27 -15.88 -20.28
N ILE A 6 18.49 -16.10 -20.80
CA ILE A 6 19.52 -15.05 -20.87
C ILE A 6 19.03 -13.86 -21.69
N ILE A 7 18.42 -14.12 -22.84
CA ILE A 7 17.88 -13.07 -23.71
C ILE A 7 16.79 -12.28 -22.98
N ASN A 8 15.84 -12.95 -22.32
CA ASN A 8 14.77 -12.28 -21.58
C ASN A 8 15.32 -11.40 -20.45
N VAL A 9 16.33 -11.87 -19.71
CA VAL A 9 16.98 -11.11 -18.62
C VAL A 9 17.74 -9.90 -19.17
N LEU A 10 18.48 -10.06 -20.27
CA LEU A 10 19.19 -8.96 -20.92
C LEU A 10 18.23 -7.90 -21.49
N LEU A 11 17.12 -8.33 -22.11
CA LEU A 11 16.07 -7.42 -22.60
C LEU A 11 15.43 -6.64 -21.45
N PHE A 12 15.13 -7.33 -20.35
CA PHE A 12 14.60 -6.67 -19.15
C PHE A 12 15.57 -5.64 -18.56
N ALA A 13 16.86 -5.98 -18.47
CA ALA A 13 17.90 -5.04 -18.04
C ALA A 13 18.01 -3.84 -19.00
N ALA A 14 17.92 -4.08 -20.30
CA ALA A 14 17.91 -3.01 -21.31
C ALA A 14 16.69 -2.09 -21.15
N LEU A 15 15.50 -2.64 -20.84
CA LEU A 15 14.30 -1.86 -20.56
C LEU A 15 14.44 -1.02 -19.29
N LEU A 16 15.06 -1.55 -18.23
CA LEU A 16 15.37 -0.76 -17.03
C LEU A 16 16.29 0.42 -17.36
N MET A 17 17.34 0.20 -18.15
CA MET A 17 18.25 1.26 -18.60
C MET A 17 17.54 2.27 -19.51
N ALA A 18 16.67 1.80 -20.40
CA ALA A 18 15.87 2.67 -21.26
C ALA A 18 14.94 3.55 -20.42
N LEU A 19 14.25 2.97 -19.43
CA LEU A 19 13.40 3.72 -18.50
C LEU A 19 14.21 4.76 -17.72
N ALA A 20 15.43 4.42 -17.28
CA ALA A 20 16.32 5.35 -16.61
C ALA A 20 16.73 6.53 -17.51
N LYS A 21 17.06 6.27 -18.77
CA LYS A 21 17.44 7.30 -19.75
C LYS A 21 16.25 8.17 -20.21
N LEU A 22 15.07 7.58 -20.36
CA LEU A 22 13.83 8.28 -20.73
C LEU A 22 13.31 9.18 -19.59
N SER A 23 13.59 8.79 -18.34
CA SER A 23 13.18 9.50 -17.12
C SER A 23 13.94 10.81 -16.94
N LYS A 24 13.47 11.87 -17.61
CA LYS A 24 14.05 13.22 -17.46
C LYS A 24 13.87 13.73 -16.01
N PRO A 25 14.81 14.54 -15.49
CA PRO A 25 14.68 15.16 -14.15
C PRO A 25 13.40 16.00 -14.00
N SER A 26 12.90 16.60 -15.08
CA SER A 26 11.70 17.43 -15.11
C SER A 26 10.37 16.67 -15.10
N TRP A 27 10.39 15.34 -15.27
CA TRP A 27 9.14 14.56 -15.25
C TRP A 27 8.63 14.36 -13.83
N SER A 28 7.32 14.52 -13.65
CA SER A 28 6.68 14.13 -12.40
C SER A 28 6.83 12.63 -12.18
N LEU A 29 6.90 12.21 -10.91
CA LEU A 29 6.94 10.79 -10.53
C LEU A 29 5.80 10.01 -11.19
N SER A 30 4.63 10.62 -11.35
CA SER A 30 3.48 10.02 -12.03
C SER A 30 3.76 9.60 -13.45
N ARG A 31 4.41 10.47 -14.22
CA ARG A 31 4.76 10.16 -15.61
C ARG A 31 5.77 9.01 -15.67
N LYS A 32 6.79 9.05 -14.80
CA LYS A 32 7.82 8.00 -14.71
C LYS A 32 7.22 6.64 -14.36
N VAL A 33 6.32 6.60 -13.37
CA VAL A 33 5.62 5.39 -12.96
C VAL A 33 4.71 4.87 -14.07
N LEU A 34 3.96 5.75 -14.73
CA LEU A 34 3.08 5.36 -15.83
C LEU A 34 3.85 4.80 -17.03
N THR A 35 5.03 5.38 -17.35
CA THR A 35 5.90 4.83 -18.40
C THR A 35 6.47 3.47 -18.01
N GLY A 36 6.88 3.29 -16.75
CA GLY A 36 7.33 2.00 -16.24
C GLY A 36 6.23 0.94 -16.29
N LEU A 37 5.01 1.29 -15.86
CA LEU A 37 3.82 0.46 -15.98
C LEU A 37 3.58 0.02 -17.43
N LEU A 38 3.56 0.97 -18.36
CA LEU A 38 3.32 0.67 -19.77
C LEU A 38 4.41 -0.24 -20.35
N MET A 39 5.69 0.06 -20.09
CA MET A 39 6.81 -0.79 -20.53
C MET A 39 6.72 -2.20 -19.95
N GLY A 40 6.35 -2.34 -18.68
CA GLY A 40 6.21 -3.63 -18.01
C GLY A 40 5.04 -4.46 -18.58
N VAL A 41 3.90 -3.82 -18.84
CA VAL A 41 2.74 -4.47 -19.46
C VAL A 41 3.07 -4.95 -20.87
N LEU A 42 3.66 -4.08 -21.71
CA LEU A 42 4.02 -4.43 -23.08
C LEU A 42 5.06 -5.56 -23.13
N PHE A 43 6.07 -5.50 -22.27
CA PHE A 43 7.09 -6.54 -22.20
C PHE A 43 6.51 -7.88 -21.70
N GLY A 44 5.69 -7.85 -20.64
CA GLY A 44 5.02 -9.06 -20.13
C GLY A 44 4.11 -9.71 -21.18
N PHE A 45 3.38 -8.91 -21.96
CA PHE A 45 2.55 -9.40 -23.05
C PHE A 45 3.39 -9.97 -24.21
N GLY A 46 4.49 -9.31 -24.55
CA GLY A 46 5.45 -9.80 -25.54
C GLY A 46 6.04 -11.18 -25.17
N LEU A 47 6.31 -11.41 -23.88
CA LEU A 47 6.75 -12.73 -23.39
C LEU A 47 5.66 -13.80 -23.54
N GLN A 48 4.40 -13.46 -23.26
CA GLN A 48 3.28 -14.40 -23.47
C GLN A 48 3.09 -14.74 -24.95
N LEU A 49 3.16 -13.76 -25.84
CA LEU A 49 3.04 -14.00 -27.28
C LEU A 49 4.22 -14.83 -27.82
N GLY A 50 5.42 -14.61 -27.32
CA GLY A 50 6.63 -15.30 -27.79
C GLY A 50 6.75 -16.76 -27.34
N TYR A 51 6.35 -17.09 -26.11
CA TYR A 51 6.55 -18.43 -25.53
C TYR A 51 5.25 -19.20 -25.24
N GLY A 52 4.10 -18.52 -25.17
CA GLY A 52 2.84 -19.09 -24.71
C GLY A 52 2.70 -19.09 -23.17
N ALA A 53 1.45 -19.15 -22.70
CA ALA A 53 1.15 -19.14 -21.26
C ALA A 53 1.70 -20.40 -20.56
N GLY A 54 2.36 -20.22 -19.42
CA GLY A 54 2.85 -21.33 -18.59
C GLY A 54 4.18 -21.95 -19.03
N HIS A 55 4.87 -21.39 -20.04
CA HIS A 55 6.16 -21.93 -20.48
C HIS A 55 7.24 -21.82 -19.38
N PRO A 56 8.06 -22.87 -19.11
CA PRO A 56 9.05 -22.88 -18.02
C PRO A 56 10.06 -21.73 -18.07
N VAL A 57 10.41 -21.26 -19.27
CA VAL A 57 11.32 -20.11 -19.45
C VAL A 57 10.71 -18.82 -18.90
N ILE A 58 9.38 -18.63 -19.00
CA ILE A 58 8.71 -17.46 -18.41
C ILE A 58 8.84 -17.53 -16.89
N ALA A 59 8.57 -18.68 -16.28
CA ALA A 59 8.68 -18.86 -14.83
C ALA A 59 10.11 -18.54 -14.34
N ALA A 60 11.13 -19.09 -14.99
CA ALA A 60 12.52 -18.79 -14.66
C ALA A 60 12.89 -17.30 -14.90
N SER A 61 12.35 -16.67 -15.95
CA SER A 61 12.58 -15.24 -16.21
C SER A 61 11.93 -14.35 -15.13
N ILE A 62 10.73 -14.73 -14.68
CA ILE A 62 9.99 -14.03 -13.62
C ILE A 62 10.76 -14.03 -12.30
N GLU A 63 11.54 -15.06 -11.97
CA GLU A 63 12.38 -15.07 -10.76
C GLU A 63 13.40 -13.92 -10.79
N TRP A 64 14.07 -13.72 -11.93
CA TRP A 64 14.99 -12.60 -12.13
C TRP A 64 14.29 -11.24 -12.13
N PHE A 65 13.12 -11.12 -12.76
CA PHE A 65 12.35 -9.87 -12.73
C PHE A 65 11.85 -9.57 -11.31
N SER A 66 11.51 -10.62 -10.54
CA SER A 66 11.07 -10.51 -9.15
C SER A 66 12.16 -9.98 -8.23
N LEU A 67 13.44 -10.16 -8.55
CA LEU A 67 14.53 -9.54 -7.78
C LEU A 67 14.36 -8.02 -7.71
N VAL A 68 14.00 -7.39 -8.84
CA VAL A 68 13.76 -5.94 -8.91
C VAL A 68 12.40 -5.58 -8.32
N GLY A 69 11.34 -6.28 -8.72
CA GLY A 69 9.97 -5.97 -8.30
C GLY A 69 9.72 -6.22 -6.81
N SER A 70 9.97 -7.46 -6.35
CA SER A 70 9.80 -7.84 -4.95
C SER A 70 10.84 -7.16 -4.06
N GLY A 71 12.08 -7.00 -4.52
CA GLY A 71 13.10 -6.23 -3.78
C GLY A 71 12.65 -4.79 -3.54
N TYR A 72 12.03 -4.15 -4.53
CA TYR A 72 11.45 -2.83 -4.33
C TYR A 72 10.31 -2.80 -3.30
N VAL A 73 9.41 -3.79 -3.31
CA VAL A 73 8.36 -3.92 -2.30
C VAL A 73 8.95 -4.08 -0.89
N GLN A 74 10.01 -4.88 -0.74
CA GLN A 74 10.71 -5.03 0.54
C GLN A 74 11.35 -3.73 1.03
N LEU A 75 11.96 -2.95 0.14
CA LEU A 75 12.49 -1.62 0.49
C LEU A 75 11.39 -0.67 0.99
N LEU A 76 10.20 -0.71 0.37
CA LEU A 76 9.06 0.06 0.84
C LEU A 76 8.51 -0.44 2.17
N GLN A 77 8.42 -1.75 2.38
CA GLN A 77 7.99 -2.34 3.66
C GLN A 77 8.96 -1.99 4.80
N MET A 78 10.26 -2.00 4.53
CA MET A 78 11.31 -1.62 5.50
C MET A 78 11.10 -0.21 6.06
N ILE A 79 10.69 0.74 5.23
CA ILE A 79 10.51 2.14 5.64
C ILE A 79 9.15 2.41 6.30
N VAL A 80 8.18 1.47 6.26
CA VAL A 80 6.84 1.66 6.85
C VAL A 80 6.94 1.92 8.35
N MET A 81 7.56 1.01 9.12
CA MET A 81 7.58 1.11 10.58
C MET A 81 8.31 2.37 11.09
N PRO A 82 9.51 2.72 10.58
CA PRO A 82 10.18 3.97 10.95
C PRO A 82 9.36 5.21 10.59
N LEU A 83 8.71 5.21 9.42
CA LEU A 83 7.87 6.32 8.98
C LEU A 83 6.67 6.52 9.90
N VAL A 84 5.92 5.45 10.16
CA VAL A 84 4.75 5.50 11.03
C VAL A 84 5.15 6.01 12.42
N PHE A 85 6.21 5.46 13.01
CA PHE A 85 6.72 5.90 14.31
C PHE A 85 7.10 7.40 14.30
N ALA A 86 7.97 7.82 13.38
CA ALA A 86 8.48 9.19 13.36
C ALA A 86 7.39 10.23 13.03
N SER A 87 6.49 9.92 12.10
CA SER A 87 5.42 10.84 11.74
C SER A 87 4.40 11.00 12.86
N ILE A 88 3.98 9.91 13.53
CA ILE A 88 3.02 10.00 14.65
C ILE A 88 3.67 10.67 15.87
N LEU A 89 4.92 10.33 16.18
CA LEU A 89 5.65 10.97 17.27
C LEU A 89 5.75 12.49 17.04
N SER A 90 6.16 12.91 15.83
CA SER A 90 6.23 14.32 15.43
C SER A 90 4.88 15.02 15.42
N ALA A 91 3.83 14.32 14.97
CA ALA A 91 2.47 14.82 14.98
C ALA A 91 2.02 15.23 16.39
N VAL A 92 2.15 14.30 17.33
CA VAL A 92 1.72 14.52 18.71
C VAL A 92 2.59 15.57 19.39
N ALA A 93 3.91 15.53 19.16
CA ALA A 93 4.86 16.50 19.69
C ALA A 93 4.60 17.95 19.19
N LYS A 94 3.94 18.12 18.04
CA LYS A 94 3.56 19.44 17.47
C LYS A 94 2.14 19.88 17.83
N LEU A 95 1.33 19.00 18.42
CA LEU A 95 -0.03 19.32 18.82
C LEU A 95 -0.01 20.10 20.15
N HIS A 96 -0.33 21.39 20.09
CA HIS A 96 -0.50 22.22 21.28
C HIS A 96 -1.66 21.75 22.19
N ASN A 97 -2.62 20.99 21.65
CA ASN A 97 -3.76 20.45 22.39
C ASN A 97 -4.01 18.98 22.03
N ALA A 98 -3.84 18.09 23.01
CA ALA A 98 -4.07 16.64 22.87
C ALA A 98 -5.52 16.27 22.52
N ALA A 99 -6.51 17.12 22.88
CA ALA A 99 -7.92 16.88 22.55
C ALA A 99 -8.19 16.87 21.03
N SER A 100 -7.36 17.60 20.26
CA SER A 100 -7.46 17.65 18.79
C SER A 100 -7.14 16.29 18.16
N LEU A 101 -6.27 15.49 18.79
CA LEU A 101 -5.89 14.17 18.29
C LEU A 101 -7.05 13.18 18.38
N GLY A 102 -7.74 13.12 19.52
CA GLY A 102 -8.91 12.24 19.69
C GLY A 102 -9.99 12.50 18.65
N ARG A 103 -10.26 13.79 18.34
CA ARG A 103 -11.20 14.17 17.29
C ARG A 103 -10.74 13.71 15.89
N ILE A 104 -9.47 13.89 15.55
CA ILE A 104 -8.90 13.43 14.27
C ILE A 104 -9.04 11.90 14.15
N SER A 105 -8.71 11.17 15.21
CA SER A 105 -8.81 9.70 15.25
C SER A 105 -10.24 9.22 15.01
N VAL A 106 -11.21 9.78 15.73
CA VAL A 106 -12.64 9.39 15.61
C VAL A 106 -13.17 9.71 14.21
N ILE A 107 -12.87 10.89 13.65
CA ILE A 107 -13.30 11.25 12.29
C ILE A 107 -12.68 10.31 11.25
N THR A 108 -11.38 10.01 11.38
CA THR A 108 -10.66 9.15 10.43
C THR A 108 -11.19 7.72 10.47
N ILE A 109 -11.27 7.11 11.66
CA ILE A 109 -11.77 5.74 11.84
C ILE A 109 -13.25 5.66 11.42
N GLY A 110 -14.06 6.63 11.83
CA GLY A 110 -15.47 6.70 11.43
C GLY A 110 -15.64 6.78 9.92
N THR A 111 -14.80 7.56 9.23
CA THR A 111 -14.81 7.64 7.76
C THR A 111 -14.42 6.32 7.12
N LEU A 112 -13.36 5.66 7.61
CA LEU A 112 -12.91 4.37 7.08
C LEU A 112 -14.01 3.30 7.22
N LEU A 113 -14.57 3.15 8.42
CA LEU A 113 -15.66 2.20 8.68
C LEU A 113 -16.90 2.49 7.83
N PHE A 114 -17.25 3.77 7.67
CA PHE A 114 -18.37 4.18 6.82
C PHE A 114 -18.13 3.84 5.35
N THR A 115 -16.93 4.09 4.82
CA THR A 115 -16.60 3.72 3.44
C THR A 115 -16.52 2.21 3.24
N THR A 116 -16.07 1.45 4.24
CA THR A 116 -16.07 -0.02 4.23
C THR A 116 -17.49 -0.58 4.20
N LEU A 117 -18.41 0.01 4.99
CA LEU A 117 -19.83 -0.36 4.95
C LEU A 117 -20.43 -0.14 3.55
N ILE A 118 -20.18 1.02 2.94
CA ILE A 118 -20.63 1.31 1.57
C ILE A 118 -20.02 0.31 0.57
N ALA A 119 -18.73 0.01 0.69
CA ALA A 119 -18.05 -0.95 -0.18
C ALA A 119 -18.66 -2.35 -0.08
N ALA A 120 -19.00 -2.81 1.14
CA ALA A 120 -19.66 -4.08 1.36
C ALA A 120 -21.05 -4.13 0.71
N LEU A 121 -21.84 -3.06 0.85
CA LEU A 121 -23.16 -2.96 0.22
C LEU A 121 -23.08 -2.95 -1.30
N ILE A 122 -22.12 -2.22 -1.88
CA ILE A 122 -21.84 -2.23 -3.32
C ILE A 122 -21.41 -3.62 -3.78
N GLY A 123 -20.57 -4.31 -3.00
CA GLY A 123 -20.17 -5.69 -3.26
C GLY A 123 -21.38 -6.61 -3.39
N VAL A 124 -22.25 -6.63 -2.38
CA VAL A 124 -23.50 -7.42 -2.38
C VAL A 124 -24.41 -7.05 -3.55
N LEU A 125 -24.55 -5.76 -3.83
CA LEU A 125 -25.37 -5.29 -4.96
C LEU A 125 -24.82 -5.82 -6.29
N VAL A 126 -23.52 -5.66 -6.54
CA VAL A 126 -22.90 -6.06 -7.80
C VAL A 126 -22.90 -7.58 -7.97
N THR A 127 -22.64 -8.35 -6.90
CA THR A 127 -22.71 -9.82 -6.97
C THR A 127 -24.12 -10.30 -7.31
N ASN A 128 -25.15 -9.69 -6.73
CA ASN A 128 -26.54 -10.03 -7.01
C ASN A 128 -26.95 -9.62 -8.43
N LEU A 129 -26.55 -8.42 -8.89
CA LEU A 129 -26.85 -7.94 -10.25
C LEU A 129 -26.22 -8.82 -11.33
N PHE A 130 -25.02 -9.34 -11.10
CA PHE A 130 -24.34 -10.23 -12.03
C PHE A 130 -24.75 -11.70 -11.85
N GLY A 131 -25.63 -12.01 -10.89
CA GLY A 131 -26.03 -13.39 -10.58
C GLY A 131 -24.82 -14.27 -10.27
N LEU A 132 -23.78 -13.73 -9.63
CA LEU A 132 -22.57 -14.48 -9.34
C LEU A 132 -22.89 -15.55 -8.29
N THR A 133 -23.03 -16.79 -8.74
CA THR A 133 -23.18 -17.96 -7.89
C THR A 133 -21.84 -18.68 -7.76
N ALA A 134 -21.69 -19.48 -6.70
CA ALA A 134 -20.54 -20.38 -6.58
C ALA A 134 -20.62 -21.59 -7.54
N GLU A 135 -21.72 -21.73 -8.29
CA GLU A 135 -21.92 -22.82 -9.23
C GLU A 135 -20.99 -22.67 -10.44
N GLY A 136 -20.27 -23.73 -10.79
CA GLY A 136 -19.33 -23.72 -11.91
C GLY A 136 -17.94 -23.14 -11.60
N LEU A 137 -17.73 -22.53 -10.42
CA LEU A 137 -16.38 -22.35 -9.87
C LEU A 137 -15.88 -23.71 -9.39
N VAL A 138 -15.34 -24.51 -10.32
CA VAL A 138 -14.54 -25.69 -9.94
C VAL A 138 -13.37 -25.15 -9.13
N GLN A 139 -13.37 -25.35 -7.81
CA GLN A 139 -12.26 -24.98 -6.95
C GLN A 139 -11.00 -25.61 -7.52
N GLY A 140 -10.17 -24.80 -8.18
CA GLY A 140 -8.87 -25.27 -8.62
C GLY A 140 -8.08 -25.72 -7.39
N VAL A 141 -7.32 -26.79 -7.50
CA VAL A 141 -6.47 -27.34 -6.41
C VAL A 141 -5.66 -26.24 -5.71
N LYS A 142 -5.22 -25.20 -6.46
CA LYS A 142 -4.52 -24.02 -5.93
C LYS A 142 -5.40 -23.09 -5.09
N GLU A 143 -6.66 -22.88 -5.46
CA GLU A 143 -7.57 -22.02 -4.68
C GLU A 143 -8.10 -22.76 -3.45
N SER A 144 -8.32 -24.08 -3.55
CA SER A 144 -8.65 -24.92 -2.39
C SER A 144 -7.49 -24.96 -1.37
N ALA A 145 -6.25 -25.16 -1.83
CA ALA A 145 -5.07 -25.10 -0.97
C ALA A 145 -4.86 -23.69 -0.36
N ARG A 146 -5.27 -22.63 -1.06
CA ARG A 146 -5.21 -21.26 -0.55
C ARG A 146 -6.31 -20.98 0.47
N LEU A 147 -7.50 -21.52 0.26
CA LEU A 147 -8.61 -21.48 1.22
C LEU A 147 -8.25 -22.25 2.49
N ASP A 148 -7.70 -23.46 2.37
CA ASP A 148 -7.19 -24.24 3.51
C ASP A 148 -6.11 -23.47 4.28
N ALA A 149 -5.19 -22.81 3.57
CA ALA A 149 -4.18 -21.97 4.19
C ALA A 149 -4.80 -20.75 4.91
N ILE A 150 -5.86 -20.14 4.37
CA ILE A 150 -6.59 -19.05 5.03
C ILE A 150 -7.33 -19.56 6.27
N GLU A 151 -7.98 -20.73 6.17
CA GLU A 151 -8.72 -21.34 7.26
C GLU A 151 -7.80 -21.76 8.42
N THR A 152 -6.71 -22.45 8.12
CA THR A 152 -5.74 -22.89 9.14
C THR A 152 -4.86 -21.75 9.68
N SER A 153 -4.49 -20.76 8.86
CA SER A 153 -3.53 -19.72 9.28
C SER A 153 -4.16 -18.44 9.82
N TYR A 154 -5.39 -18.12 9.40
CA TYR A 154 -6.06 -16.86 9.76
C TYR A 154 -7.35 -17.08 10.56
N LEU A 155 -8.24 -18.00 10.15
CA LEU A 155 -9.50 -18.20 10.88
C LEU A 155 -9.25 -18.69 12.31
N GLY A 156 -8.39 -19.69 12.53
CA GLY A 156 -8.04 -20.16 13.89
C GLY A 156 -7.31 -19.13 14.78
N ARG A 157 -6.81 -18.02 14.22
CA ARG A 157 -6.18 -16.93 15.00
C ARG A 157 -7.14 -15.77 15.30
N VAL A 158 -8.23 -15.65 14.53
CA VAL A 158 -9.16 -14.51 14.58
C VAL A 158 -10.51 -14.93 15.17
N SER A 159 -10.96 -16.17 14.98
CA SER A 159 -12.22 -16.69 15.54
C SER A 159 -12.25 -16.68 17.07
N ASP A 160 -11.08 -16.80 17.71
CA ASP A 160 -10.94 -16.87 19.17
C ASP A 160 -10.65 -15.50 19.82
N LEU A 161 -10.43 -14.45 19.02
CA LEU A 161 -10.23 -13.09 19.53
C LEU A 161 -11.59 -12.44 19.76
N GLY A 162 -12.09 -12.54 20.99
CA GLY A 162 -13.16 -11.66 21.45
C GLY A 162 -12.79 -10.18 21.27
N VAL A 163 -13.79 -9.31 21.10
CA VAL A 163 -13.60 -7.86 20.97
C VAL A 163 -12.66 -7.29 22.07
N PRO A 164 -12.76 -7.69 23.35
CA PRO A 164 -11.82 -7.24 24.37
C PRO A 164 -10.37 -7.66 24.13
N GLN A 165 -10.14 -8.91 23.69
CA GLN A 165 -8.81 -9.44 23.39
C GLN A 165 -8.19 -8.72 22.18
N LEU A 166 -9.01 -8.41 21.17
CA LEU A 166 -8.59 -7.60 20.03
C LEU A 166 -8.17 -6.19 20.49
N LEU A 167 -8.96 -5.51 21.33
CA LEU A 167 -8.59 -4.20 21.87
C LEU A 167 -7.32 -4.24 22.72
N LEU A 168 -7.16 -5.28 23.55
CA LEU A 168 -5.93 -5.49 24.32
C LEU A 168 -4.71 -5.74 23.43
N SER A 169 -4.89 -6.40 22.27
CA SER A 169 -3.81 -6.67 21.31
C SER A 169 -3.25 -5.42 20.62
N PHE A 170 -3.94 -4.29 20.73
CA PHE A 170 -3.44 -2.99 20.27
C PHE A 170 -2.48 -2.34 21.27
N ILE A 171 -2.51 -2.73 22.55
CA ILE A 171 -1.61 -2.16 23.56
C ILE A 171 -0.25 -2.87 23.45
N PRO A 172 0.82 -2.16 23.07
CA PRO A 172 2.14 -2.77 22.92
C PRO A 172 2.67 -3.24 24.28
N LYS A 173 2.99 -4.54 24.39
CA LYS A 173 3.76 -5.08 25.52
C LYS A 173 5.25 -4.77 25.39
N ASN A 174 5.75 -4.79 24.15
CA ASN A 174 7.13 -4.46 23.80
C ASN A 174 7.15 -3.72 22.46
N PRO A 175 7.27 -2.38 22.45
CA PRO A 175 7.21 -1.59 21.23
C PRO A 175 8.38 -1.90 20.27
N PHE A 176 9.52 -2.36 20.77
CA PHE A 176 10.65 -2.76 19.93
C PHE A 176 10.38 -4.07 19.19
N ALA A 177 9.65 -5.00 19.82
CA ALA A 177 9.18 -6.20 19.13
C ALA A 177 8.14 -5.83 18.07
N ASP A 178 7.23 -4.90 18.35
CA ASP A 178 6.23 -4.46 17.36
C ASP A 178 6.85 -3.72 16.18
N LEU A 179 7.96 -2.99 16.36
CA LEU A 179 8.70 -2.39 15.24
C LEU A 179 9.23 -3.41 14.22
N THR A 180 9.30 -4.70 14.57
CA THR A 180 9.66 -5.77 13.62
C THR A 180 8.53 -6.13 12.65
N GLY A 181 7.28 -5.72 12.96
CA GLY A 181 6.10 -6.09 12.17
C GLY A 181 5.69 -7.56 12.29
N ALA A 182 6.14 -8.26 13.34
CA ALA A 182 5.85 -9.69 13.53
C ALA A 182 4.37 -10.00 13.78
N ASN A 183 3.59 -9.03 14.29
CA ASN A 183 2.16 -9.22 14.57
C ASN A 183 1.29 -8.42 13.58
N PRO A 184 0.07 -8.91 13.25
CA PRO A 184 -0.87 -8.16 12.43
C PRO A 184 -1.24 -6.78 13.01
N THR A 185 -1.22 -6.64 14.33
CA THR A 185 -1.55 -5.39 15.04
C THR A 185 -0.35 -4.49 15.26
N SER A 186 0.86 -4.89 14.87
CA SER A 186 2.10 -4.16 15.18
C SER A 186 2.10 -2.71 14.69
N ILE A 187 1.48 -2.42 13.53
CA ILE A 187 1.35 -1.04 13.05
C ILE A 187 0.54 -0.19 14.03
N ILE A 188 -0.62 -0.69 14.49
CA ILE A 188 -1.49 0.01 15.45
C ILE A 188 -0.77 0.18 16.80
N SER A 189 -0.08 -0.88 17.27
CA SER A 189 0.70 -0.84 18.51
C SER A 189 1.81 0.23 18.46
N VAL A 190 2.51 0.35 17.34
CA VAL A 190 3.54 1.39 17.13
C VAL A 190 2.93 2.79 17.07
N VAL A 191 1.74 2.95 16.48
CA VAL A 191 1.01 4.24 16.50
C VAL A 191 0.67 4.65 17.94
N ILE A 192 0.13 3.72 18.75
CA ILE A 192 -0.21 3.99 20.16
C ILE A 192 1.04 4.35 20.96
N PHE A 193 2.12 3.58 20.81
CA PHE A 193 3.39 3.86 21.48
C PHE A 193 3.95 5.25 21.09
N ALA A 194 4.03 5.55 19.79
CA ALA A 194 4.51 6.83 19.28
C ALA A 194 3.67 8.01 19.81
N ALA A 195 2.35 7.83 19.92
CA ALA A 195 1.46 8.84 20.46
C ALA A 195 1.70 9.09 21.96
N LEU A 196 1.81 8.02 22.76
CA LEU A 196 2.12 8.14 24.19
C LEU A 196 3.48 8.81 24.43
N LEU A 197 4.49 8.44 23.64
CA LEU A 197 5.82 9.03 23.71
C LEU A 197 5.80 10.52 23.31
N GLY A 198 4.99 10.90 22.33
CA GLY A 198 4.79 12.31 21.96
C GLY A 198 4.11 13.12 23.06
N ILE A 199 3.11 12.55 23.75
CA ILE A 199 2.48 13.17 24.92
C ILE A 199 3.51 13.36 26.05
N ALA A 200 4.35 12.35 26.30
CA ALA A 200 5.42 12.44 27.30
C ALA A 200 6.43 13.54 26.96
N ALA A 201 6.78 13.73 25.67
CA ALA A 201 7.65 14.83 25.24
C ALA A 201 7.04 16.22 25.53
N LEU A 202 5.72 16.37 25.33
CA LEU A 202 5.01 17.61 25.67
C LEU A 202 4.94 17.85 27.18
N GLN A 203 4.76 16.80 27.99
CA GLN A 203 4.79 16.90 29.45
C GLN A 203 6.19 17.29 29.94
N LEU A 204 7.24 16.67 29.39
CA LEU A 204 8.63 17.04 29.70
C LEU A 204 8.92 18.51 29.39
N LYS A 205 8.37 19.07 28.31
CA LYS A 205 8.49 20.50 28.02
C LYS A 205 7.81 21.40 29.06
N LYS A 206 6.70 20.96 29.65
CA LYS A 206 6.04 21.70 30.73
C LYS A 206 6.87 21.65 32.02
N ASP A 207 7.49 20.51 32.31
CA ASP A 207 8.27 20.30 33.53
C ASP A 207 9.69 20.92 33.44
N ASP A 208 10.34 20.82 32.27
CA ASP A 208 11.69 21.32 31.98
C ASP A 208 11.77 21.78 30.51
N ALA A 209 11.58 23.08 30.28
CA ALA A 209 11.53 23.67 28.94
C ALA A 209 12.81 23.39 28.11
N SER A 210 13.99 23.42 28.74
CA SER A 210 15.26 23.21 28.06
C SER A 210 15.40 21.78 27.54
N LYS A 211 15.03 20.78 28.35
CA LYS A 211 15.02 19.38 27.91
C LYS A 211 13.91 19.10 26.92
N GLY A 212 12.71 19.64 27.14
CA GLY A 212 11.58 19.50 26.24
C GLY A 212 11.88 20.03 24.84
N ASP A 213 12.43 21.23 24.72
CA ASP A 213 12.76 21.81 23.41
C ASP A 213 13.82 20.99 22.65
N LYS A 214 14.80 20.42 23.35
CA LYS A 214 15.78 19.48 22.75
C LYS A 214 15.11 18.22 22.22
N VAL A 215 14.17 17.65 22.97
CA VAL A 215 13.41 16.46 22.55
C VAL A 215 12.54 16.78 21.34
N LEU A 216 11.81 17.90 21.35
CA LEU A 216 10.99 18.32 20.21
C LEU A 216 11.82 18.54 18.95
N ALA A 217 12.99 19.18 19.07
CA ALA A 217 13.91 19.37 17.96
C ALA A 217 14.47 18.03 17.42
N ALA A 218 14.77 17.08 18.30
CA ALA A 218 15.21 15.74 17.91
C ALA A 218 14.09 14.98 17.17
N ILE A 219 12.85 15.07 17.62
CA ILE A 219 11.68 14.45 16.97
C ILE A 219 11.47 15.05 15.57
N ASP A 220 11.55 16.37 15.42
CA ASP A 220 11.42 17.04 14.12
C ASP A 220 12.54 16.61 13.16
N THR A 221 13.78 16.53 13.67
CA THR A 221 14.94 16.06 12.90
C THR A 221 14.78 14.61 12.47
N LEU A 222 14.32 13.72 13.36
CA LEU A 222 14.07 12.31 13.07
C LEU A 222 13.03 12.16 11.95
N GLN A 223 11.91 12.87 12.05
CA GLN A 223 10.86 12.84 11.05
C GLN A 223 11.39 13.31 9.68
N ALA A 224 12.09 14.44 9.64
CA ALA A 224 12.67 14.96 8.41
C ALA A 224 13.69 13.99 7.80
N TRP A 225 14.49 13.31 8.63
CA TRP A 225 15.47 12.32 8.21
C TRP A 225 14.81 11.07 7.62
N VAL A 226 13.80 10.52 8.28
CA VAL A 226 13.03 9.37 7.77
C VAL A 226 12.33 9.72 6.46
N MET A 227 11.77 10.93 6.33
CA MET A 227 11.18 11.38 5.07
C MET A 227 12.20 11.52 3.93
N LYS A 228 13.47 11.84 4.22
CA LYS A 228 14.52 11.78 3.19
C LYS A 228 14.74 10.34 2.71
N LEU A 229 14.77 9.36 3.62
CA LEU A 229 14.89 7.95 3.27
C LEU A 229 13.70 7.49 2.42
N VAL A 230 12.47 7.83 2.81
CA VAL A 230 11.26 7.52 2.03
C VAL A 230 11.40 8.01 0.58
N ARG A 231 11.84 9.27 0.39
CA ARG A 231 12.03 9.84 -0.94
C ARG A 231 13.11 9.14 -1.75
N LEU A 232 14.21 8.76 -1.10
CA LEU A 232 15.28 8.00 -1.75
C LEU A 232 14.73 6.70 -2.35
N ILE A 233 13.99 5.93 -1.55
CA ILE A 233 13.38 4.67 -2.00
C ILE A 233 12.34 4.93 -3.11
N MET A 234 11.54 5.99 -3.00
CA MET A 234 10.55 6.35 -4.02
C MET A 234 11.15 6.74 -5.37
N THR A 235 12.43 7.09 -5.47
CA THR A 235 13.07 7.27 -6.78
C THR A 235 13.11 5.97 -7.59
N LEU A 236 13.01 4.82 -6.91
CA LEU A 236 13.03 3.49 -7.52
C LEU A 236 11.65 3.00 -7.98
N THR A 237 10.56 3.70 -7.64
CA THR A 237 9.18 3.28 -7.96
C THR A 237 8.96 2.90 -9.42
N PRO A 238 9.43 3.68 -10.42
CA PRO A 238 9.19 3.35 -11.82
C PRO A 238 9.73 1.98 -12.23
N TYR A 239 10.90 1.61 -11.72
CA TYR A 239 11.56 0.34 -12.03
C TYR A 239 10.87 -0.83 -11.33
N GLY A 240 10.50 -0.65 -10.06
CA GLY A 240 9.73 -1.63 -9.32
C GLY A 240 8.37 -1.92 -9.97
N VAL A 241 7.65 -0.87 -10.38
CA VAL A 241 6.36 -0.98 -11.07
C VAL A 241 6.51 -1.71 -12.41
N MET A 242 7.53 -1.38 -13.22
CA MET A 242 7.81 -2.08 -14.47
C MET A 242 8.03 -3.58 -14.23
N ALA A 243 8.84 -3.93 -13.23
CA ALA A 243 9.15 -5.30 -12.85
C ALA A 243 7.91 -6.08 -12.38
N LEU A 244 7.14 -5.48 -11.47
CA LEU A 244 5.91 -6.07 -10.92
C LEU A 244 4.87 -6.30 -12.03
N MET A 245 4.71 -5.35 -12.94
CA MET A 245 3.75 -5.45 -14.03
C MET A 245 4.16 -6.44 -15.11
N THR A 246 5.46 -6.51 -15.41
CA THR A 246 6.00 -7.60 -16.23
C THR A 246 5.65 -8.96 -15.63
N LYS A 247 5.90 -9.15 -14.32
CA LYS A 247 5.60 -10.39 -13.61
C LYS A 247 4.12 -10.75 -13.65
N VAL A 248 3.25 -9.78 -13.35
CA VAL A 248 1.80 -10.01 -13.34
C VAL A 248 1.30 -10.38 -14.72
N VAL A 249 1.68 -9.62 -15.76
CA VAL A 249 1.21 -9.89 -17.11
C VAL A 249 1.79 -11.19 -17.64
N ALA A 250 3.11 -11.39 -17.55
CA ALA A 250 3.76 -12.60 -18.07
C ALA A 250 3.32 -13.89 -17.35
N GLY A 251 3.06 -13.81 -16.04
CA GLY A 251 2.66 -14.96 -15.22
C GLY A 251 1.17 -15.27 -15.22
N SER A 252 0.34 -14.40 -15.80
CA SER A 252 -1.11 -14.63 -15.89
C SER A 252 -1.44 -15.65 -16.98
N ASN A 253 -2.55 -16.38 -16.84
CA ASN A 253 -3.09 -17.23 -17.90
C ASN A 253 -4.33 -16.57 -18.52
N PRO A 254 -4.28 -16.11 -19.79
CA PRO A 254 -5.41 -15.46 -20.43
C PRO A 254 -6.69 -16.31 -20.44
N GLN A 255 -6.56 -17.63 -20.52
CA GLN A 255 -7.70 -18.56 -20.54
C GLN A 255 -8.40 -18.63 -19.18
N GLU A 256 -7.65 -18.54 -18.08
CA GLU A 256 -8.22 -18.47 -16.73
C GLU A 256 -8.92 -17.14 -16.49
N VAL A 257 -8.36 -16.03 -17.00
CA VAL A 257 -8.99 -14.70 -16.93
C VAL A 257 -10.32 -14.68 -17.68
N ILE A 258 -10.40 -15.32 -18.86
CA ILE A 258 -11.65 -15.43 -19.62
C ILE A 258 -12.68 -16.29 -18.86
N LYS A 259 -12.26 -17.41 -18.24
CA LYS A 259 -13.15 -18.28 -17.46
C LYS A 259 -13.76 -17.55 -16.25
N LEU A 260 -13.01 -16.65 -15.61
CA LEU A 260 -13.51 -15.77 -14.55
C LEU A 260 -13.97 -14.40 -15.06
N GLY A 261 -14.20 -14.24 -16.36
CA GLY A 261 -14.42 -12.93 -16.98
C GLY A 261 -15.59 -12.15 -16.37
N SER A 262 -16.71 -12.82 -16.08
CA SER A 262 -17.87 -12.22 -15.41
C SER A 262 -17.54 -11.74 -14.00
N PHE A 263 -16.81 -12.55 -13.23
CA PHE A 263 -16.36 -12.20 -11.89
C PHE A 263 -15.37 -11.03 -11.89
N VAL A 264 -14.43 -11.03 -12.84
CA VAL A 264 -13.47 -9.93 -13.02
C VAL A 264 -14.20 -8.64 -13.37
N LEU A 265 -15.12 -8.69 -14.34
CA LEU A 265 -15.93 -7.54 -14.75
C LEU A 265 -16.75 -6.98 -13.58
N ALA A 266 -17.43 -7.85 -12.84
CA ALA A 266 -18.18 -7.48 -11.65
C ALA A 266 -17.27 -6.80 -10.59
N SER A 267 -16.09 -7.36 -10.33
CA SER A 267 -15.13 -6.78 -9.39
C SER A 267 -14.66 -5.38 -9.80
N TYR A 268 -14.30 -5.19 -11.08
CA TYR A 268 -13.90 -3.89 -11.60
C TYR A 268 -15.05 -2.88 -11.63
N LEU A 269 -16.29 -3.32 -11.85
CA LEU A 269 -17.47 -2.46 -11.72
C LEU A 269 -17.64 -1.99 -10.27
N GLY A 270 -17.54 -2.90 -9.30
CA GLY A 270 -17.60 -2.55 -7.87
C GLY A 270 -16.52 -1.54 -7.47
N LEU A 271 -15.27 -1.76 -7.92
CA LEU A 271 -14.19 -0.80 -7.75
C LEU A 271 -14.50 0.56 -8.39
N GLY A 272 -15.03 0.56 -9.61
CA GLY A 272 -15.44 1.77 -10.33
C GLY A 272 -16.53 2.56 -9.58
N LEU A 273 -17.54 1.87 -9.06
CA LEU A 273 -18.58 2.48 -8.20
C LEU A 273 -17.97 3.08 -6.94
N MET A 274 -17.01 2.41 -6.30
CA MET A 274 -16.30 2.98 -5.17
C MET A 274 -15.47 4.22 -5.55
N PHE A 275 -14.85 4.28 -6.73
CA PHE A 275 -14.20 5.50 -7.21
C PHE A 275 -15.20 6.67 -7.34
N LEU A 276 -16.44 6.40 -7.77
CA LEU A 276 -17.51 7.41 -7.80
C LEU A 276 -17.92 7.85 -6.39
N VAL A 277 -18.09 6.91 -5.45
CA VAL A 277 -18.39 7.22 -4.04
C VAL A 277 -17.32 8.12 -3.44
N HIS A 278 -16.04 7.75 -3.58
CA HIS A 278 -14.94 8.58 -3.10
C HIS A 278 -14.94 9.96 -3.78
N GLY A 279 -15.20 10.01 -5.09
CA GLY A 279 -15.33 11.26 -5.83
C GLY A 279 -16.46 12.15 -5.31
N LEU A 280 -17.61 11.58 -4.99
CA LEU A 280 -18.74 12.30 -4.39
C LEU A 280 -18.39 12.83 -3.01
N LEU A 281 -17.80 12.00 -2.14
CA LEU A 281 -17.37 12.42 -0.80
C LEU A 281 -16.36 13.58 -0.87
N LEU A 282 -15.40 13.51 -1.80
CA LEU A 282 -14.46 14.61 -2.02
C LEU A 282 -15.18 15.89 -2.46
N ALA A 283 -16.11 15.78 -3.42
CA ALA A 283 -16.87 16.93 -3.91
C ALA A 283 -17.73 17.59 -2.82
N LEU A 284 -18.36 16.79 -1.95
CA LEU A 284 -19.17 17.28 -0.82
C LEU A 284 -18.35 18.09 0.20
N VAL A 285 -17.06 17.78 0.34
CA VAL A 285 -16.12 18.50 1.23
C VAL A 285 -15.40 19.63 0.48
N GLY A 286 -15.77 19.91 -0.78
CA GLY A 286 -15.21 20.99 -1.60
C GLY A 286 -13.88 20.66 -2.29
N VAL A 287 -13.46 19.39 -2.29
CA VAL A 287 -12.25 18.94 -3.00
C VAL A 287 -12.62 18.49 -4.41
N ASN A 288 -11.98 19.07 -5.43
CA ASN A 288 -12.19 18.65 -6.81
C ASN A 288 -11.67 17.21 -7.03
N PRO A 289 -12.53 16.22 -7.38
CA PRO A 289 -12.12 14.82 -7.48
C PRO A 289 -11.12 14.55 -8.60
N LEU A 290 -11.22 15.25 -9.74
CA LEU A 290 -10.32 15.06 -10.88
C LEU A 290 -8.91 15.55 -10.54
N THR A 291 -8.80 16.69 -9.86
CA THR A 291 -7.53 17.21 -9.36
C THR A 291 -6.91 16.27 -8.33
N PHE A 292 -7.73 15.72 -7.42
CA PHE A 292 -7.28 14.72 -6.47
C PHE A 292 -6.69 13.48 -7.19
N LEU A 293 -7.46 12.86 -8.09
CA LEU A 293 -7.03 11.67 -8.84
C LEU A 293 -5.73 11.89 -9.62
N ARG A 294 -5.56 13.06 -10.27
CA ARG A 294 -4.31 13.40 -10.97
C ARG A 294 -3.11 13.47 -10.02
N LYS A 295 -3.29 13.98 -8.80
CA LYS A 295 -2.22 14.11 -7.80
C LYS A 295 -1.83 12.77 -7.19
N VAL A 296 -2.80 11.89 -6.93
CA VAL A 296 -2.59 10.56 -6.31
C VAL A 296 -2.40 9.42 -7.30
N ALA A 297 -2.50 9.67 -8.61
CA ALA A 297 -2.30 8.67 -9.67
C ALA A 297 -1.09 7.73 -9.46
N PRO A 298 0.10 8.19 -9.00
CA PRO A 298 1.23 7.27 -8.79
C PRO A 298 1.00 6.30 -7.65
N VAL A 299 0.32 6.76 -6.59
CA VAL A 299 -0.06 5.95 -5.44
C VAL A 299 -1.00 4.85 -5.91
N LEU A 300 -2.02 5.20 -6.70
CA LEU A 300 -2.99 4.24 -7.25
C LEU A 300 -2.34 3.24 -8.20
N SER A 301 -1.49 3.71 -9.13
CA SER A 301 -0.76 2.83 -10.04
C SER A 301 0.17 1.88 -9.30
N PHE A 302 0.88 2.37 -8.28
CA PHE A 302 1.73 1.54 -7.46
C PHE A 302 0.92 0.52 -6.66
N ALA A 303 -0.13 0.94 -5.94
CA ALA A 303 -1.00 0.07 -5.15
C ALA A 303 -1.60 -1.06 -6.00
N PHE A 304 -2.07 -0.71 -7.21
CA PHE A 304 -2.55 -1.67 -8.19
C PHE A 304 -1.45 -2.68 -8.59
N SER A 305 -0.24 -2.19 -8.85
CA SER A 305 0.86 -3.04 -9.32
C SER A 305 1.49 -3.92 -8.24
N SER A 306 1.64 -3.40 -7.03
CA SER A 306 2.28 -4.08 -5.90
C SER A 306 1.31 -4.99 -5.16
N ARG A 307 0.00 -4.74 -5.29
CA ARG A 307 -1.06 -5.48 -4.61
C ARG A 307 -0.88 -5.47 -3.09
N SER A 308 -0.27 -4.42 -2.54
CA SER A 308 0.03 -4.28 -1.11
C SER A 308 -0.32 -2.88 -0.60
N SER A 309 -1.33 -2.81 0.27
CA SER A 309 -1.71 -1.58 0.98
C SER A 309 -0.57 -1.09 1.88
N ALA A 310 0.05 -2.00 2.64
CA ALA A 310 1.16 -1.67 3.55
C ALA A 310 2.37 -1.10 2.82
N ALA A 311 2.79 -1.70 1.68
CA ALA A 311 3.90 -1.16 0.89
C ALA A 311 3.58 0.22 0.29
N THR A 312 2.30 0.58 0.17
CA THR A 312 1.86 1.86 -0.39
C THR A 312 1.87 3.00 0.64
N ILE A 313 1.94 2.71 1.94
CA ILE A 313 1.89 3.72 3.01
C ILE A 313 2.88 4.89 2.76
N PRO A 314 4.17 4.65 2.48
CA PRO A 314 5.13 5.76 2.34
C PRO A 314 4.80 6.69 1.17
N LEU A 315 4.38 6.09 0.04
CA LEU A 315 3.97 6.81 -1.16
C LEU A 315 2.65 7.56 -0.95
N ASN A 316 1.72 6.98 -0.18
CA ASN A 316 0.45 7.60 0.19
C ASN A 316 0.65 8.83 1.09
N VAL A 317 1.47 8.69 2.15
CA VAL A 317 1.79 9.79 3.08
C VAL A 317 2.49 10.93 2.34
N GLU A 318 3.47 10.63 1.47
CA GLU A 318 4.16 11.64 0.68
C GLU A 318 3.21 12.39 -0.27
N ALA A 319 2.30 11.68 -0.94
CA ALA A 319 1.31 12.30 -1.82
C ALA A 319 0.33 13.20 -1.05
N GLN A 320 -0.18 12.74 0.09
CA GLN A 320 -1.08 13.52 0.93
C GLN A 320 -0.41 14.79 1.48
N THR A 321 0.82 14.66 1.96
CA THR A 321 1.55 15.80 2.55
C THR A 321 2.00 16.82 1.51
N ARG A 322 2.72 16.38 0.47
CA ARG A 322 3.38 17.30 -0.47
C ARG A 322 2.48 17.76 -1.61
N ARG A 323 1.52 16.94 -2.03
CA ARG A 323 0.69 17.24 -3.21
C ARG A 323 -0.69 17.73 -2.83
N LEU A 324 -1.24 17.21 -1.74
CA LEU A 324 -2.56 17.58 -1.22
C LEU A 324 -2.49 18.59 -0.07
N GLY A 325 -1.32 18.81 0.54
CA GLY A 325 -1.15 19.77 1.62
C GLY A 325 -1.76 19.32 2.96
N VAL A 326 -2.03 18.02 3.10
CA VAL A 326 -2.56 17.44 4.34
C VAL A 326 -1.46 17.45 5.40
N PRO A 327 -1.73 17.87 6.65
CA PRO A 327 -0.76 17.75 7.73
C PRO A 327 -0.26 16.31 7.86
N GLU A 328 1.06 16.15 7.98
CA GLU A 328 1.68 14.82 8.00
C GLU A 328 1.16 13.90 9.08
N ALA A 329 0.83 14.48 10.24
CA ALA A 329 0.10 13.83 11.31
C ALA A 329 -1.14 13.06 10.83
N ILE A 330 -2.01 13.76 10.11
CA ILE A 330 -3.29 13.23 9.63
C ILE A 330 -3.03 12.21 8.52
N ALA A 331 -2.12 12.53 7.60
CA ALA A 331 -1.77 11.66 6.48
C ALA A 331 -1.19 10.31 6.96
N SER A 332 -0.21 10.33 7.86
CA SER A 332 0.41 9.12 8.41
C SER A 332 -0.55 8.33 9.27
N PHE A 333 -1.36 8.99 10.09
CA PHE A 333 -2.38 8.32 10.90
C PHE A 333 -3.41 7.61 10.02
N ALA A 334 -4.05 8.32 9.09
CA ALA A 334 -5.06 7.76 8.20
C ALA A 334 -4.49 6.66 7.31
N ALA A 335 -3.28 6.82 6.77
CA ALA A 335 -2.64 5.80 5.94
C ALA A 335 -2.29 4.53 6.72
N SER A 336 -1.88 4.65 7.99
CA SER A 336 -1.54 3.50 8.83
C SER A 336 -2.77 2.68 9.17
N PHE A 337 -3.82 3.33 9.67
CA PHE A 337 -5.07 2.67 10.02
C PHE A 337 -5.80 2.10 8.81
N GLY A 338 -5.91 2.87 7.72
CA GLY A 338 -6.57 2.42 6.49
C GLY A 338 -5.81 1.32 5.72
N ALA A 339 -4.56 1.03 6.07
CA ALA A 339 -3.84 -0.13 5.53
C ALA A 339 -4.11 -1.43 6.30
N THR A 340 -4.69 -1.34 7.50
CA THR A 340 -4.84 -2.47 8.45
C THR A 340 -6.28 -2.77 8.87
N ILE A 341 -7.21 -1.82 8.70
CA ILE A 341 -8.64 -1.92 9.06
C ILE A 341 -9.46 -1.78 7.78
#